data_AF-A0A7K4H464-F1
#
_entry.id   AF-A0A7K4H464-F1
#
_cell.length_a   1.000
_cell.length_b   1.000
_cell.length_c   1.000
_cell.angle_alpha   90.00
_cell.angle_beta   90.00
_cell.angle_gamma   90.00
#
_symmetry.space_group_name_H-M   'P 1'
#
loop_
_entity.id
_entity.type
_entity.pdbx_description
1 polymer ?
#
loop_
_entity_poly.entity_id
_entity_poly.type
_entity_poly.pdbx_seq_one_letter_code
_entity_poly.pdbx_strand_id
1 'polypeptide(L)'
;MSKNTTIKVSKKTLEKLHKVAGELAAEMGKRVTLEEAINKLLEEKTKKNDESISNVEDDRKAFLALLDQKFTGGQPEDFKEYNYEDIDNI
;
A
#
# COMPACT_ATOMS: atom_id res chain seq x y z
N MET A 1 23.51 -22.57 16.00
CA MET A 1 22.51 -23.55 15.53
C MET A 1 21.21 -22.80 15.27
N SER A 2 20.60 -22.95 14.09
CA SER A 2 19.32 -22.30 13.79
C SER A 2 18.21 -22.85 14.69
N LYS A 3 17.38 -21.97 15.25
CA LYS A 3 16.18 -22.39 15.99
C LYS A 3 15.14 -22.87 14.98
N ASN A 4 15.01 -24.17 14.81
CA ASN A 4 14.03 -24.75 13.89
C ASN A 4 12.65 -24.72 14.56
N THR A 5 11.72 -23.93 14.02
CA THR A 5 10.34 -23.89 14.48
C THR A 5 9.48 -24.67 13.49
N THR A 6 8.76 -25.68 13.98
CA THR A 6 7.83 -26.45 13.15
C THR A 6 6.43 -25.85 13.29
N ILE A 7 5.82 -25.50 12.16
CA ILE A 7 4.44 -25.00 12.12
C ILE A 7 3.57 -26.09 11.51
N LYS A 8 2.53 -26.51 12.23
CA LYS A 8 1.52 -27.41 11.67
C LYS A 8 0.60 -26.63 10.74
N VAL A 9 0.45 -27.10 9.51
CA VAL A 9 -0.45 -26.52 8.51
C VAL A 9 -1.66 -27.45 8.32
N SER A 10 -2.84 -26.85 8.17
CA SER A 10 -4.04 -27.64 7.88
C SER A 10 -3.94 -28.28 6.49
N LYS A 11 -4.57 -29.45 6.29
CA LYS A 11 -4.63 -30.12 4.98
C LYS A 11 -5.17 -29.18 3.88
N LYS A 12 -6.21 -28.41 4.21
CA LYS A 12 -6.82 -27.42 3.31
C LYS A 12 -5.83 -26.31 2.91
N THR A 13 -4.97 -25.89 3.83
CA THR A 13 -3.92 -24.89 3.54
C THR A 13 -2.83 -25.48 2.64
N LEU A 14 -2.43 -26.74 2.90
CA LEU A 14 -1.45 -27.43 2.08
C LEU A 14 -1.95 -27.64 0.63
N GLU A 15 -3.22 -28.03 0.46
CA GLU A 15 -3.85 -28.17 -0.86
C GLU A 15 -3.85 -26.83 -1.63
N LYS A 16 -4.14 -25.71 -0.96
CA LYS A 16 -4.07 -24.39 -1.57
C LYS A 16 -2.64 -24.04 -2.01
N LEU A 17 -1.64 -24.34 -1.17
CA LEU A 17 -0.23 -24.11 -1.51
C LEU A 17 0.19 -24.95 -2.73
N HIS A 18 -0.24 -26.20 -2.82
CA HIS A 18 0.00 -27.03 -4.01
C HIS A 18 -0.65 -26.47 -5.26
N LYS A 19 -1.87 -25.93 -5.15
CA LYS A 19 -2.55 -25.29 -6.28
C LYS A 19 -1.75 -24.09 -6.78
N VAL A 20 -1.32 -23.21 -5.88
CA VAL A 20 -0.49 -22.04 -6.22
C VAL A 20 0.85 -22.46 -6.85
N ALA A 21 1.51 -23.47 -6.28
CA ALA A 21 2.74 -24.00 -6.87
C ALA A 21 2.52 -24.56 -8.29
N GLY A 22 1.36 -25.19 -8.55
CA GLY A 22 0.97 -25.66 -9.88
C GLY A 22 0.72 -24.53 -10.87
N GLU A 23 0.03 -23.47 -10.44
CA GLU A 23 -0.19 -22.25 -11.24
C GLU A 23 1.15 -21.58 -11.58
N LEU A 24 2.05 -21.45 -10.60
CA LEU A 24 3.40 -20.91 -10.80
C LEU A 24 4.26 -21.80 -11.71
N ALA A 25 4.14 -23.12 -11.60
CA ALA A 25 4.84 -24.05 -12.49
C ALA A 25 4.38 -23.90 -13.94
N ALA A 26 3.08 -23.70 -14.17
CA ALA A 26 2.53 -23.46 -15.50
C ALA A 26 3.01 -22.12 -16.07
N GLU A 27 3.04 -21.07 -15.26
CA GLU A 27 3.51 -19.74 -15.67
C GLU A 27 5.02 -19.74 -16.00
N MET A 28 5.83 -20.40 -15.18
CA MET A 28 7.29 -20.42 -15.35
C MET A 28 7.78 -21.51 -16.33
N GLY A 29 6.90 -22.39 -16.80
CA GLY A 29 7.25 -23.50 -17.70
C GLY A 29 8.21 -24.53 -17.10
N LYS A 30 8.35 -24.58 -15.77
CA LYS A 30 9.25 -25.48 -15.05
C LYS A 30 8.59 -26.03 -13.80
N ARG A 31 9.13 -27.14 -13.29
CA ARG A 31 8.69 -27.69 -12.00
C ARG A 31 9.05 -26.71 -10.89
N VAL A 32 8.06 -26.35 -10.08
CA VAL A 32 8.20 -25.44 -8.94
C VAL A 32 7.99 -26.23 -7.64
N THR A 33 8.87 -26.02 -6.68
CA THR A 33 8.77 -26.57 -5.33
C THR A 33 7.88 -25.70 -4.44
N LEU A 34 7.38 -26.25 -3.35
CA LEU A 34 6.59 -25.46 -2.38
C LEU A 34 7.41 -24.32 -1.77
N GLU A 35 8.71 -24.52 -1.57
CA GLU A 35 9.61 -23.50 -1.03
C GLU A 35 9.75 -22.32 -2.01
N GLU A 36 9.98 -22.59 -3.30
CA GLU A 36 10.02 -21.56 -4.34
C GLU A 36 8.69 -20.81 -4.45
N ALA A 37 7.56 -21.52 -4.38
CA ALA A 37 6.25 -20.90 -4.38
C ALA A 37 6.05 -19.97 -3.17
N ILE A 38 6.45 -20.40 -1.98
CA ILE A 38 6.36 -19.59 -0.75
C ILE A 38 7.25 -18.35 -0.87
N ASN A 39 8.49 -18.50 -1.32
CA ASN A 39 9.42 -17.37 -1.48
C ASN A 39 8.89 -16.34 -2.48
N LYS A 40 8.36 -16.78 -3.63
CA LYS A 40 7.78 -15.87 -4.63
C LYS A 40 6.56 -15.11 -4.07
N LEU A 41 5.67 -15.80 -3.34
CA LEU A 41 4.54 -15.14 -2.68
C LEU A 41 4.98 -14.11 -1.64
N LEU A 42 6.07 -14.39 -0.91
CA LEU A 42 6.63 -13.44 0.06
C LEU A 42 7.23 -12.22 -0.66
N GLU A 43 7.98 -12.42 -1.75
CA GLU A 43 8.54 -11.33 -2.56
C GLU A 43 7.47 -10.44 -3.19
N GLU A 44 6.39 -11.02 -3.72
CA GLU A 44 5.27 -10.25 -4.26
C GLU A 44 4.60 -9.40 -3.19
N LYS A 45 4.50 -9.92 -1.97
CA LYS A 45 3.91 -9.20 -0.85
C LYS A 45 4.83 -8.08 -0.35
N THR A 46 6.14 -8.29 -0.29
CA THR A 46 7.08 -7.25 0.13
C THR A 46 7.18 -6.12 -0.91
N LYS A 47 7.22 -6.45 -2.21
CA LYS A 47 7.20 -5.45 -3.29
C LYS A 47 5.98 -4.54 -3.24
N LYS A 48 4.79 -5.11 -2.99
CA LYS A 48 3.55 -4.31 -2.84
C LYS A 48 3.60 -3.33 -1.66
N ASN A 49 4.30 -3.67 -0.59
CA ASN A 49 4.45 -2.76 0.54
C ASN A 49 5.41 -1.60 0.20
N ASP A 50 6.48 -1.84 -0.54
CA ASP A 50 7.40 -0.76 -0.97
C ASP A 50 6.72 0.21 -1.96
N GLU A 51 5.97 -0.31 -2.94
CA GLU A 51 5.19 0.53 -3.87
C GLU A 51 4.12 1.37 -3.15
N SER A 52 3.54 0.84 -2.07
CA SER A 52 2.59 1.61 -1.26
C SER A 52 3.24 2.76 -0.49
N ILE A 53 4.54 2.65 -0.15
CA ILE A 53 5.30 3.71 0.52
C ILE A 53 5.76 4.75 -0.51
N SER A 54 6.18 4.34 -1.72
CA SER A 54 6.58 5.29 -2.76
C SER A 54 5.43 6.23 -3.18
N ASN A 55 4.20 5.72 -3.21
CA ASN A 55 3.04 6.53 -3.57
C ASN A 55 2.69 7.60 -2.51
N VAL A 56 3.07 7.41 -1.24
CA VAL A 56 2.80 8.40 -0.17
C VAL A 56 3.60 9.68 -0.38
N GLU A 57 4.83 9.59 -0.90
CA GLU A 57 5.63 10.79 -1.16
C GLU A 57 5.07 11.62 -2.31
N ASP A 58 4.58 10.95 -3.35
CA ASP A 58 3.98 11.61 -4.51
C ASP A 58 2.59 12.18 -4.19
N ASP A 59 1.79 11.46 -3.41
CA ASP A 59 0.52 11.96 -2.86
C ASP A 59 0.74 13.19 -1.95
N ARG A 60 1.79 13.17 -1.13
CA ARG A 60 2.15 14.33 -0.27
C ARG A 60 2.58 15.53 -1.09
N LYS A 61 3.36 15.34 -2.17
CA LYS A 61 3.74 16.43 -3.08
C LYS A 61 2.52 16.99 -3.79
N ALA A 62 1.61 16.14 -4.28
CA ALA A 62 0.37 16.57 -4.92
C ALA A 62 -0.52 17.38 -3.96
N PHE A 63 -0.63 16.94 -2.70
CA PHE A 63 -1.39 17.65 -1.67
C PHE A 63 -0.79 19.03 -1.35
N LEU A 64 0.53 19.14 -1.20
CA LEU A 64 1.19 20.43 -0.96
C LEU A 64 1.02 21.39 -2.15
N ALA A 65 1.06 20.87 -3.39
CA ALA A 65 0.81 21.68 -4.58
C ALA A 65 -0.61 22.26 -4.63
N LEU A 66 -1.61 21.56 -4.08
CA LEU A 66 -2.98 22.07 -3.96
C LEU A 66 -3.10 23.19 -2.91
N LEU A 67 -2.35 23.13 -1.82
CA LEU A 67 -2.32 24.19 -0.80
C LEU A 67 -1.61 25.45 -1.28
N ASP A 68 -0.56 25.29 -2.09
CA ASP A 68 0.17 26.41 -2.71
C ASP A 68 -0.59 27.03 -3.91
N GLN A 69 -1.69 26.40 -4.35
CA GLN A 69 -2.50 26.91 -5.44
C GLN A 69 -3.21 28.20 -5.02
N LYS A 70 -2.70 29.33 -5.51
CA LYS A 70 -3.34 30.63 -5.35
C LYS A 70 -4.53 30.72 -6.31
N PHE A 71 -5.74 30.81 -5.76
CA PHE A 71 -6.94 31.05 -6.54
C PHE A 71 -6.96 32.51 -7.04
N THR A 72 -6.96 32.72 -8.35
CA THR A 72 -7.17 34.04 -8.94
C THR A 72 -8.62 34.44 -8.73
N GLY A 73 -8.84 35.40 -7.83
CA GLY A 73 -10.16 35.92 -7.49
C GLY A 73 -10.34 36.22 -6.00
N GLY A 74 -9.51 35.62 -5.15
CA GLY A 74 -9.50 35.95 -3.72
C GLY A 74 -8.91 37.34 -3.51
N GLN A 75 -9.73 38.29 -3.08
CA GLN A 75 -9.23 39.57 -2.59
C GLN A 75 -8.51 39.31 -1.25
N PRO A 76 -7.53 40.13 -0.85
CA PRO A 76 -6.86 39.99 0.46
C PRO A 76 -7.82 39.95 1.66
N GLU A 77 -9.05 40.46 1.46
CA GLU A 77 -10.15 40.46 2.40
C GLU A 77 -10.77 39.06 2.61
N ASP A 78 -10.74 38.18 1.60
CA ASP A 78 -11.31 36.82 1.67
C ASP A 78 -10.48 35.86 2.54
N PHE A 79 -9.23 36.25 2.84
CA PHE A 79 -8.33 35.51 3.71
C PHE A 79 -8.26 36.10 5.13
N LYS A 80 -9.08 37.12 5.44
CA LYS A 80 -9.19 37.59 6.82
C LYS A 80 -9.88 36.50 7.65
N GLU A 81 -9.27 36.17 8.79
CA GLU A 81 -9.95 35.40 9.82
C GLU A 81 -11.19 36.18 10.27
N TYR A 82 -12.35 35.53 10.22
CA TYR A 82 -13.57 36.11 10.77
C TYR A 82 -13.39 36.29 12.27
N ASN A 83 -13.57 37.53 12.76
CA ASN A 83 -13.75 37.71 14.19
C ASN A 83 -15.13 37.15 14.55
N TYR A 84 -15.16 36.21 15.50
CA TYR A 84 -16.41 35.60 15.98
C TYR A 84 -17.42 36.65 16.46
N GLU A 85 -16.93 37.81 16.90
CA GLU A 85 -17.72 38.97 17.35
C GLU A 85 -18.52 39.65 16.21
N ASP A 86 -18.17 39.42 14.94
CA ASP A 86 -18.90 39.96 13.79
C ASP A 86 -20.16 39.15 13.44
N ILE A 87 -20.31 37.95 14.01
CA ILE A 87 -21.41 37.01 13.72
C ILE A 87 -22.64 37.26 14.62
N ASP A 88 -22.47 37.96 15.74
CA ASP A 88 -23.51 38.17 16.76
C ASP A 88 -24.48 39.35 16.47
N ASN A 89 -24.38 40.02 15.31
CA ASN A 89 -25.30 41.11 14.92
C ASN A 89 -26.02 40.85 13.58
N ILE A 90 -26.69 39.69 13.46
CA ILE A 90 -27.71 39.44 12.43
C ILE A 90 -29.08 39.29 13.09
#